data_AF-A0A7X2V6F2-F1
#
_entry.id   AF-A0A7X2V6F2-F1
#
_cell.length_a   1.000
_cell.length_b   1.000
_cell.length_c   1.000
_cell.angle_alpha   90.00
_cell.angle_beta   90.00
_cell.angle_gamma   90.00
#
_symmetry.space_group_name_H-M   'P 1'
#
loop_
_entity.id
_entity.type
_entity.pdbx_description
1 polymer ?
#
loop_
_entity_poly.entity_id
_entity_poly.type
_entity_poly.pdbx_seq_one_letter_code
_entity_poly.pdbx_strand_id
1 'polypeptide(L)'
;MNGLTSAFQGMDPVKVEIPKIDVSASIENVGTLLNGQMDVPKDDQNIGWFQPGVKVGNPGNAVLAGHVDNKTGPAVFYNLKKLEAGDEIKVKDGEGKELVFIVKRKESYPRDKAPLNEIFGSAGGRNLNLITCTGTFDRDNRTHEERLVVYTELREDLVEQIETNAQKPDAPTKVEVNGNLVTWHAVRNEKIIGYRVYRQNSNGTKEQVGSVSSLDRKNYMDPDSESSTYSVTSVDMYGQESHFAKWSGKSTR
;
A
#
# COMPACT_ATOMS: atom_id res chain seq x y z
N MET A 1 3.29 22.77 10.31
CA MET A 1 3.12 21.83 9.17
C MET A 1 4.29 20.88 9.22
N ASN A 2 4.12 19.73 9.88
CA ASN A 2 5.18 18.73 9.95
C ASN A 2 5.12 17.94 8.65
N GLY A 3 6.01 18.28 7.71
CA GLY A 3 6.15 17.55 6.46
C GLY A 3 6.41 16.06 6.73
N LEU A 4 5.95 15.22 5.82
CA LEU A 4 6.17 13.77 5.85
C LEU A 4 7.68 13.51 5.70
N THR A 5 8.46 13.53 6.78
CA THR A 5 9.92 13.29 6.76
C THR A 5 10.28 11.90 7.29
N SER A 6 11.33 11.30 6.70
CA SER A 6 11.72 9.88 6.75
C SER A 6 10.71 8.97 6.03
N ALA A 7 11.23 8.01 5.25
CA ALA A 7 10.46 7.11 4.39
C ALA A 7 9.16 6.64 5.06
N PHE A 8 8.03 7.25 4.65
CA PHE A 8 6.73 7.14 5.28
C PHE A 8 6.27 5.67 5.28
N GLN A 9 6.20 5.04 6.45
CA GLN A 9 5.94 3.60 6.58
C GLN A 9 4.45 3.28 6.72
N GLY A 10 3.58 4.19 6.29
CA GLY A 10 2.17 4.20 6.67
C GLY A 10 1.99 4.76 8.08
N MET A 11 0.74 4.89 8.50
CA MET A 11 0.39 5.34 9.84
C MET A 11 -0.66 4.44 10.48
N ASP A 12 -0.65 4.44 11.81
CA ASP A 12 -1.67 3.77 12.63
C ASP A 12 -2.76 4.83 12.93
N PRO A 13 -3.93 4.71 12.29
CA PRO A 13 -4.92 5.77 12.30
C PRO A 13 -5.72 5.75 13.61
N VAL A 14 -6.02 6.93 14.16
CA VAL A 14 -6.80 7.09 15.41
C VAL A 14 -8.10 7.87 15.21
N LYS A 15 -8.22 8.62 14.10
CA LYS A 15 -9.42 9.43 13.80
C LYS A 15 -9.70 9.48 12.30
N VAL A 16 -10.98 9.45 11.93
CA VAL A 16 -11.46 9.73 10.58
C VAL A 16 -12.41 10.93 10.59
N GLU A 17 -12.30 11.77 9.56
CA GLU A 17 -13.25 12.83 9.23
C GLU A 17 -13.72 12.66 7.78
N ILE A 18 -15.05 12.63 7.56
CA ILE A 18 -15.67 12.55 6.23
C ILE A 18 -16.68 13.71 6.10
N PRO A 19 -16.23 14.89 5.64
CA PRO A 19 -17.04 16.11 5.68
C PRO A 19 -18.38 16.00 4.96
N LYS A 20 -18.43 15.30 3.82
CA LYS A 20 -19.64 15.13 3.01
C LYS A 20 -20.83 14.54 3.77
N ILE A 21 -20.57 13.73 4.79
CA ILE A 21 -21.58 12.98 5.55
C ILE A 21 -21.51 13.27 7.05
N ASP A 22 -20.85 14.37 7.44
CA ASP A 22 -20.72 14.84 8.82
C ASP A 22 -20.14 13.81 9.80
N VAL A 23 -19.26 12.92 9.32
CA VAL A 23 -18.58 11.93 10.16
C VAL A 23 -17.31 12.54 10.75
N SER A 24 -17.16 12.44 12.07
CA SER A 24 -15.91 12.65 12.81
C SER A 24 -15.86 11.61 13.92
N ALA A 25 -15.11 10.52 13.70
CA ALA A 25 -15.15 9.33 14.55
C ALA A 25 -13.75 8.87 14.97
N SER A 26 -13.68 8.27 16.16
CA SER A 26 -12.48 7.58 16.64
C SER A 26 -12.31 6.25 15.94
N ILE A 27 -11.07 5.77 15.88
CA ILE A 27 -10.72 4.49 15.27
C ILE A 27 -10.32 3.49 16.35
N GLU A 28 -10.90 2.30 16.27
CA GLU A 28 -10.53 1.11 17.03
C GLU A 28 -9.68 0.16 16.17
N ASN A 29 -8.66 -0.45 16.75
CA ASN A 29 -7.93 -1.51 16.07
C ASN A 29 -8.74 -2.81 16.13
N VAL A 30 -9.08 -3.37 14.98
CA VAL A 30 -9.81 -4.64 14.87
C VAL A 30 -8.96 -5.68 14.15
N GLY A 31 -9.18 -6.94 14.52
CA GLY A 31 -8.42 -8.09 14.01
C GLY A 31 -9.27 -9.03 13.16
N THR A 32 -8.85 -10.29 13.13
CA THR A 32 -9.59 -11.38 12.51
C THR A 32 -10.18 -12.27 13.60
N LEU A 33 -11.46 -12.60 13.48
CA LEU A 33 -12.17 -13.54 14.33
C LEU A 33 -11.71 -14.99 14.04
N LEU A 34 -12.01 -15.92 14.95
CA LEU A 34 -11.66 -17.35 14.79
C LEU A 34 -12.23 -17.99 13.53
N ASN A 35 -13.34 -17.47 13.01
CA ASN A 35 -13.98 -17.94 11.79
C ASN A 35 -13.42 -17.28 10.51
N GLY A 36 -12.34 -16.50 10.61
CA GLY A 36 -11.68 -15.85 9.49
C GLY A 36 -12.31 -14.52 9.04
N GLN A 37 -13.41 -14.09 9.66
CA GLN A 37 -14.02 -12.78 9.34
C GLN A 37 -13.24 -11.65 10.01
N MET A 38 -13.23 -10.48 9.36
CA MET A 38 -12.79 -9.24 10.00
C MET A 38 -13.71 -8.93 11.19
N ASP A 39 -13.10 -8.55 12.32
CA ASP A 39 -13.81 -8.08 13.50
C ASP A 39 -14.36 -6.65 13.29
N VAL A 40 -15.33 -6.23 14.09
CA VAL A 40 -16.04 -4.95 13.95
C VAL A 40 -15.77 -4.04 15.16
N PRO A 41 -15.88 -2.71 15.02
CA PRO A 41 -15.74 -1.81 16.17
C PRO A 41 -16.79 -2.14 17.24
N LYS A 42 -16.40 -2.01 18.51
CA LYS A 42 -17.28 -2.30 19.65
C LYS A 42 -18.31 -1.21 19.86
N ASP A 43 -17.92 0.04 19.66
CA ASP A 43 -18.80 1.20 19.68
C ASP A 43 -19.38 1.43 18.26
N ASP A 44 -20.69 1.62 18.17
CA ASP A 44 -21.38 1.87 16.90
C ASP A 44 -21.10 3.25 16.29
N GLN A 45 -20.55 4.17 17.08
CA GLN A 45 -20.09 5.48 16.62
C GLN A 45 -18.60 5.48 16.25
N ASN A 46 -17.87 4.39 16.50
CA ASN A 46 -16.46 4.26 16.13
C ASN A 46 -16.29 3.47 14.81
N ILE A 47 -15.09 3.61 14.25
CA ILE A 47 -14.67 2.90 13.04
C ILE A 47 -13.59 1.89 13.40
N GLY A 48 -13.69 0.66 12.90
CA GLY A 48 -12.66 -0.36 13.07
C GLY A 48 -11.64 -0.31 11.93
N TRP A 49 -10.35 -0.14 12.24
CA TRP A 49 -9.26 -0.35 11.28
C TRP A 49 -8.76 -1.79 11.33
N PHE A 50 -8.72 -2.45 10.17
CA PHE A 50 -8.16 -3.80 10.04
C PHE A 50 -6.64 -3.79 10.17
N GLN A 51 -6.15 -3.77 11.41
CA GLN A 51 -4.72 -3.68 11.73
C GLN A 51 -3.86 -4.81 11.11
N PRO A 52 -4.33 -6.07 10.98
CA PRO A 52 -3.54 -7.12 10.34
C PRO A 52 -3.26 -6.89 8.84
N GLY A 53 -3.99 -5.97 8.20
CA GLY A 53 -3.85 -5.66 6.77
C GLY A 53 -2.78 -4.61 6.46
N VAL A 54 -2.94 -3.92 5.33
CA VAL A 54 -2.03 -2.85 4.90
C VAL A 54 -2.20 -1.63 5.81
N LYS A 55 -1.08 -1.05 6.26
CA LYS A 55 -1.06 0.21 7.01
C LYS A 55 -1.56 1.37 6.16
N VAL A 56 -2.28 2.30 6.77
CA VAL A 56 -2.88 3.43 6.04
C VAL A 56 -1.80 4.26 5.37
N GLY A 57 -1.94 4.44 4.05
CA GLY A 57 -1.02 5.19 3.20
C GLY A 57 0.15 4.40 2.63
N ASN A 58 0.33 3.11 2.96
CA ASN A 58 1.23 2.23 2.22
C ASN A 58 0.59 1.75 0.91
N PRO A 59 1.40 1.30 -0.08
CA PRO A 59 0.86 0.63 -1.26
C PRO A 59 0.07 -0.62 -0.85
N GLY A 60 -1.10 -0.79 -1.45
CA GLY A 60 -2.08 -1.83 -1.10
C GLY A 60 -3.41 -1.27 -0.59
N ASN A 61 -4.26 -2.15 -0.06
CA ASN A 61 -5.58 -1.81 0.44
C ASN A 61 -5.63 -1.81 1.97
N ALA A 62 -5.63 -0.63 2.58
CA ALA A 62 -6.03 -0.48 3.99
C ALA A 62 -7.55 -0.52 4.10
N VAL A 63 -8.10 -1.06 5.19
CA VAL A 63 -9.56 -1.25 5.34
C VAL A 63 -10.09 -0.67 6.64
N LEU A 64 -11.17 0.09 6.54
CA LEU A 64 -11.96 0.63 7.64
C LEU A 64 -13.38 0.06 7.59
N ALA A 65 -13.86 -0.50 8.70
CA ALA A 65 -15.22 -0.99 8.85
C ALA A 65 -16.00 -0.13 9.84
N GLY A 66 -17.30 0.06 9.58
CA GLY A 66 -18.18 0.76 10.51
C GLY A 66 -19.61 0.25 10.40
N HIS A 67 -20.36 0.39 11.48
CA HIS A 67 -21.76 -0.03 11.53
C HIS A 67 -22.63 0.94 10.71
N VAL A 68 -23.66 0.39 10.05
CA VAL A 68 -24.65 1.18 9.32
C VAL A 68 -25.74 1.68 10.26
N ASP A 69 -26.25 0.81 11.12
CA ASP A 69 -27.24 1.10 12.13
C ASP A 69 -27.11 0.11 13.29
N ASN A 70 -27.93 0.32 14.31
CA ASN A 70 -28.10 -0.57 15.44
C ASN A 70 -29.60 -0.65 15.80
N LYS A 71 -29.93 -1.24 16.96
CA LYS A 71 -31.33 -1.38 17.40
C LYS A 71 -32.03 -0.05 17.74
N THR A 72 -31.27 1.02 17.99
CA THR A 72 -31.78 2.31 18.46
C THR A 72 -31.73 3.40 17.39
N GLY A 73 -31.01 3.19 16.28
CA GLY A 73 -30.93 4.17 15.20
C GLY A 73 -29.69 4.03 14.30
N PRO A 74 -29.39 5.08 13.52
CA PRO A 74 -28.25 5.11 12.61
C PRO A 74 -26.91 5.07 13.36
N ALA A 75 -25.90 4.45 12.75
CA ALA A 75 -24.53 4.36 13.26
C ALA A 75 -23.55 5.15 12.36
N VAL A 76 -22.25 5.08 12.65
CA VAL A 76 -21.22 5.94 12.04
C VAL A 76 -21.23 5.95 10.50
N PHE A 77 -21.54 4.82 9.85
CA PHE A 77 -21.55 4.67 8.39
C PHE A 77 -22.95 4.64 7.79
N TYR A 78 -24.00 5.04 8.53
CA TYR A 78 -25.37 5.11 8.02
C TYR A 78 -25.48 5.88 6.69
N ASN A 79 -24.74 6.99 6.58
CA ASN A 79 -24.76 7.87 5.41
C ASN A 79 -23.67 7.54 4.38
N LEU A 80 -22.90 6.45 4.53
CA LEU A 80 -21.77 6.14 3.65
C LEU A 80 -22.19 6.02 2.17
N LYS A 81 -23.42 5.55 1.91
CA LYS A 81 -24.01 5.47 0.57
C LYS A 81 -24.15 6.82 -0.16
N LYS A 82 -24.04 7.94 0.55
CA LYS A 82 -24.12 9.30 -0.02
C LYS A 82 -22.79 9.79 -0.59
N LEU A 83 -21.68 9.09 -0.35
CA LEU A 83 -20.39 9.44 -0.94
C LEU A 83 -20.38 9.24 -2.45
N GLU A 84 -19.68 10.10 -3.16
CA GLU A 84 -19.51 10.10 -4.60
C GLU A 84 -18.04 10.27 -4.97
N ALA A 85 -17.70 9.98 -6.22
CA ALA A 85 -16.33 10.15 -6.68
C ALA A 85 -15.88 11.61 -6.52
N GLY A 86 -14.68 11.80 -5.97
CA GLY A 86 -14.14 13.12 -5.64
C GLY A 86 -14.34 13.56 -4.19
N ASP A 87 -15.20 12.92 -3.41
CA ASP A 87 -15.35 13.24 -1.99
C ASP A 87 -14.09 12.87 -1.19
N GLU A 88 -13.78 13.67 -0.17
CA GLU A 88 -12.58 13.49 0.67
C GLU A 88 -12.87 12.67 1.94
N ILE A 89 -11.89 11.82 2.29
CA ILE A 89 -11.79 11.12 3.56
C ILE A 89 -10.46 11.50 4.20
N LYS A 90 -10.51 12.10 5.38
CA LYS A 90 -9.33 12.52 6.13
C LYS A 90 -9.07 11.55 7.26
N VAL A 91 -7.85 11.06 7.37
CA VAL A 91 -7.45 10.14 8.43
C VAL A 91 -6.28 10.74 9.17
N LYS A 92 -6.29 10.64 10.50
CA LYS A 92 -5.23 11.17 11.37
C LYS A 92 -4.64 10.08 12.23
N ASP A 93 -3.33 10.15 12.48
CA ASP A 93 -2.65 9.34 13.49
C ASP A 93 -2.58 10.05 14.86
N GLY A 94 -2.07 9.35 15.87
CA GLY A 94 -1.93 9.87 17.23
C GLY A 94 -0.93 11.03 17.37
N GLU A 95 -0.09 11.25 16.37
CA GLU A 95 0.89 12.35 16.32
C GLU A 95 0.36 13.57 15.57
N GLY A 96 -0.88 13.49 15.04
CA GLY A 96 -1.54 14.57 14.30
C GLY A 96 -1.15 14.64 12.83
N LYS A 97 -0.46 13.63 12.28
CA LYS A 97 -0.26 13.51 10.83
C LYS A 97 -1.61 13.22 10.18
N GLU A 98 -1.87 13.84 9.04
CA GLU A 98 -3.10 13.68 8.28
C GLU A 98 -2.80 13.14 6.88
N LEU A 99 -3.58 12.15 6.46
CA LEU A 99 -3.67 11.71 5.07
C LEU A 99 -5.08 11.97 4.53
N VAL A 100 -5.15 12.40 3.26
CA VAL A 100 -6.41 12.64 2.56
C VAL A 100 -6.55 11.63 1.44
N PHE A 101 -7.66 10.92 1.43
CA PHE A 101 -8.05 9.97 0.40
C PHE A 101 -9.23 10.50 -0.39
N ILE A 102 -9.24 10.22 -1.69
CA ILE A 102 -10.29 10.64 -2.62
C ILE A 102 -11.11 9.43 -3.00
N VAL A 103 -12.43 9.53 -2.83
CA VAL A 103 -13.36 8.50 -3.29
C VAL A 103 -13.25 8.34 -4.80
N LYS A 104 -13.03 7.11 -5.26
CA LYS A 104 -12.97 6.77 -6.69
C LYS A 104 -14.29 6.21 -7.18
N ARG A 105 -14.88 5.31 -6.40
CA ARG A 105 -16.17 4.67 -6.69
C ARG A 105 -16.75 4.04 -5.43
N LYS A 106 -18.03 3.68 -5.48
CA LYS A 106 -18.70 2.83 -4.49
C LYS A 106 -19.40 1.68 -5.19
N GLU A 107 -19.49 0.54 -4.53
CA GLU A 107 -20.17 -0.64 -5.06
C GLU A 107 -20.84 -1.41 -3.92
N SER A 108 -22.04 -1.94 -4.20
CA SER A 108 -22.75 -2.82 -3.27
C SER A 108 -22.64 -4.25 -3.76
N TYR A 109 -22.17 -5.13 -2.89
CA TYR A 109 -22.05 -6.55 -3.18
C TYR A 109 -23.00 -7.35 -2.29
N PRO A 110 -23.61 -8.43 -2.79
CA PRO A 110 -24.20 -9.44 -1.91
C PRO A 110 -23.15 -9.91 -0.90
N ARG A 111 -23.57 -10.12 0.36
CA ARG A 111 -22.68 -10.42 1.50
C ARG A 111 -21.60 -11.45 1.19
N ASP A 112 -21.99 -12.55 0.56
CA ASP A 112 -21.12 -13.70 0.29
C ASP A 112 -20.42 -13.63 -1.07
N LYS A 113 -20.57 -12.52 -1.79
CA LYS A 113 -20.00 -12.28 -3.14
C LYS A 113 -19.08 -11.06 -3.21
N ALA A 114 -18.80 -10.41 -2.06
CA ALA A 114 -17.86 -9.30 -2.02
C ALA A 114 -16.45 -9.74 -2.47
N PRO A 115 -15.79 -9.01 -3.38
CA PRO A 115 -14.50 -9.42 -3.93
C PRO A 115 -13.38 -9.19 -2.91
N LEU A 116 -13.13 -10.18 -2.04
CA LEU A 116 -12.18 -10.05 -0.93
C LEU A 116 -10.78 -9.61 -1.36
N ASN A 117 -10.27 -10.10 -2.50
CA ASN A 117 -8.95 -9.70 -2.99
C ASN A 117 -8.91 -8.22 -3.42
N GLU A 118 -10.01 -7.67 -3.93
CA GLU A 118 -10.09 -6.25 -4.29
C GLU A 118 -10.24 -5.36 -3.05
N ILE A 119 -10.87 -5.88 -1.99
CA ILE A 119 -11.12 -5.14 -0.75
C ILE A 119 -9.91 -5.18 0.18
N PHE A 120 -9.29 -6.35 0.37
CA PHE A 120 -8.24 -6.61 1.37
C PHE A 120 -6.88 -6.98 0.76
N GLY A 121 -6.83 -7.32 -0.53
CA GLY A 121 -5.63 -7.84 -1.17
C GLY A 121 -4.61 -6.75 -1.51
N SER A 122 -3.54 -7.16 -2.19
CA SER A 122 -2.50 -6.24 -2.66
C SER A 122 -2.98 -5.39 -3.83
N ALA A 123 -2.52 -4.14 -3.89
CA ALA A 123 -2.78 -3.20 -4.97
C ALA A 123 -1.52 -2.35 -5.19
N GLY A 124 -1.35 -1.83 -6.41
CA GLY A 124 -0.25 -0.91 -6.72
C GLY A 124 -0.45 0.49 -6.13
N GLY A 125 -1.71 0.94 -6.02
CA GLY A 125 -2.08 2.22 -5.42
C GLY A 125 -2.05 2.20 -3.90
N ARG A 126 -2.13 3.38 -3.29
CA ARG A 126 -2.23 3.58 -1.82
C ARG A 126 -3.69 3.79 -1.45
N ASN A 127 -4.42 2.70 -1.22
CA ASN A 127 -5.88 2.72 -1.12
C ASN A 127 -6.37 2.64 0.33
N LEU A 128 -7.55 3.21 0.57
CA LEU A 128 -8.29 3.08 1.81
C LEU A 128 -9.74 2.69 1.50
N ASN A 129 -10.10 1.43 1.71
CA ASN A 129 -11.43 0.94 1.45
C ASN A 129 -12.29 1.06 2.71
N LEU A 130 -13.46 1.69 2.59
CA LEU A 130 -14.45 1.74 3.67
C LEU A 130 -15.53 0.71 3.40
N ILE A 131 -15.85 -0.11 4.39
CA ILE A 131 -16.86 -1.16 4.29
C ILE A 131 -17.95 -0.98 5.36
N THR A 132 -19.20 -1.16 4.96
CA THR A 132 -20.33 -1.24 5.89
C THR A 132 -21.37 -2.26 5.45
N CYS A 133 -22.21 -2.67 6.39
CA CYS A 133 -23.41 -3.45 6.10
C CYS A 133 -24.44 -2.57 5.37
N THR A 134 -25.18 -3.10 4.39
CA THR A 134 -26.23 -2.33 3.72
C THR A 134 -27.33 -3.22 3.14
N GLY A 135 -28.37 -2.62 2.56
CA GLY A 135 -29.50 -3.36 2.02
C GLY A 135 -30.46 -3.84 3.11
N THR A 136 -31.33 -4.79 2.78
CA THR A 136 -32.35 -5.31 3.70
C THR A 136 -31.70 -6.04 4.89
N PHE A 137 -32.26 -5.80 6.08
CA PHE A 137 -31.88 -6.55 7.28
C PHE A 137 -32.60 -7.91 7.27
N ASP A 138 -31.83 -8.98 7.12
CA ASP A 138 -32.26 -10.35 7.28
C ASP A 138 -32.35 -10.66 8.79
N ARG A 139 -33.57 -10.89 9.27
CA ARG A 139 -33.85 -11.17 10.69
C ARG A 139 -33.45 -12.58 11.10
N ASP A 140 -33.47 -13.54 10.17
CA ASP A 140 -33.16 -14.93 10.44
C ASP A 140 -31.66 -15.08 10.66
N ASN A 141 -30.86 -14.40 9.82
CA ASN A 141 -29.40 -14.37 9.92
C ASN A 141 -28.85 -13.19 10.75
N ARG A 142 -29.74 -12.31 11.26
CA ARG A 142 -29.45 -11.11 12.04
C ARG A 142 -28.36 -10.23 11.42
N THR A 143 -28.43 -10.03 10.12
CA THR A 143 -27.42 -9.29 9.36
C THR A 143 -28.03 -8.64 8.14
N HIS A 144 -27.29 -7.74 7.53
CA HIS A 144 -27.64 -7.16 6.25
C HIS A 144 -27.18 -8.05 5.08
N GLU A 145 -28.02 -8.13 4.06
CA GLU A 145 -27.80 -8.97 2.88
C GLU A 145 -26.65 -8.47 1.98
N GLU A 146 -26.26 -7.19 2.09
CA GLU A 146 -25.25 -6.59 1.25
C GLU A 146 -24.10 -5.95 2.04
N ARG A 147 -23.01 -5.70 1.34
CA ARG A 147 -21.85 -4.93 1.80
C ARG A 147 -21.62 -3.79 0.82
N LEU A 148 -21.71 -2.56 1.31
CA LEU A 148 -21.29 -1.38 0.57
C LEU A 148 -19.80 -1.19 0.80
N VAL A 149 -19.04 -1.09 -0.29
CA VAL A 149 -17.62 -0.76 -0.29
C VAL A 149 -17.42 0.56 -1.00
N VAL A 150 -16.76 1.50 -0.34
CA VAL A 150 -16.26 2.75 -0.94
C VAL A 150 -14.77 2.59 -1.16
N TYR A 151 -14.37 2.64 -2.43
CA TYR A 151 -12.98 2.53 -2.85
C TYR A 151 -12.38 3.91 -2.97
N THR A 152 -11.24 4.12 -2.31
CA THR A 152 -10.54 5.40 -2.32
C THR A 152 -9.06 5.22 -2.60
N GLU A 153 -8.43 6.29 -3.03
CA GLU A 153 -7.01 6.36 -3.31
C GLU A 153 -6.42 7.59 -2.63
N LEU A 154 -5.17 7.48 -2.16
CA LEU A 154 -4.47 8.60 -1.55
C LEU A 154 -4.37 9.77 -2.53
N ARG A 155 -4.57 10.99 -2.03
CA ARG A 155 -4.51 12.20 -2.87
C ARG A 155 -3.12 12.35 -3.48
N GLU A 156 -3.09 12.69 -4.77
CA GLU A 156 -1.87 12.69 -5.61
C GLU A 156 -0.73 13.53 -5.03
N ASP A 157 -1.02 14.74 -4.53
CA ASP A 157 -0.02 15.62 -3.92
C ASP A 157 0.64 15.01 -2.67
N LEU A 158 -0.07 14.15 -1.94
CA LEU A 158 0.48 13.42 -0.80
C LEU A 158 1.31 12.22 -1.25
N VAL A 159 0.94 11.57 -2.36
CA VAL A 159 1.76 10.53 -2.99
C VAL A 159 3.10 11.13 -3.42
N GLU A 160 3.07 12.24 -4.17
CA GLU A 160 4.27 12.95 -4.61
C GLU A 160 5.15 13.39 -3.43
N GLN A 161 4.55 13.89 -2.35
CA GLN A 161 5.30 14.24 -1.13
C GLN A 161 5.94 13.03 -0.45
N ILE A 162 5.22 11.91 -0.36
CA ILE A 162 5.76 10.67 0.21
C ILE A 162 6.93 10.18 -0.62
N GLU A 163 6.80 10.16 -1.94
CA GLU A 163 7.82 9.66 -2.85
C GLU A 163 9.03 10.60 -2.92
N THR A 164 8.80 11.92 -2.98
CA THR A 164 9.88 12.92 -3.02
C THR A 164 10.66 12.96 -1.71
N ASN A 165 9.99 12.81 -0.56
CA ASN A 165 10.65 12.83 0.76
C ASN A 165 11.18 11.45 1.18
N ALA A 166 10.76 10.37 0.52
CA ALA A 166 11.32 9.06 0.75
C ALA A 166 12.73 9.03 0.16
N GLN A 167 13.73 9.10 1.03
CA GLN A 167 15.12 9.02 0.63
C GLN A 167 15.36 7.76 -0.21
N LYS A 168 15.83 7.96 -1.45
CA LYS A 168 16.18 6.87 -2.37
C LYS A 168 17.08 5.87 -1.67
N PRO A 169 16.92 4.56 -1.95
CA PRO A 169 17.72 3.56 -1.29
C PRO A 169 19.20 3.70 -1.67
N ASP A 170 20.08 3.20 -0.80
CA ASP A 170 21.50 3.10 -1.12
C ASP A 170 21.72 2.17 -2.31
N ALA A 171 22.70 2.48 -3.16
CA ALA A 171 23.05 1.60 -4.26
C ALA A 171 23.73 0.33 -3.76
N PRO A 172 23.52 -0.83 -4.42
CA PRO A 172 24.33 -2.01 -4.16
C PRO A 172 25.80 -1.73 -4.47
N THR A 173 26.67 -2.59 -3.98
CA THR A 173 28.12 -2.44 -4.18
C THR A 173 28.69 -3.68 -4.86
N LYS A 174 29.96 -3.60 -5.30
CA LYS A 174 30.68 -4.71 -5.95
C LYS A 174 29.92 -5.36 -7.10
N VAL A 175 29.44 -4.55 -8.04
CA VAL A 175 28.89 -5.09 -9.29
C VAL A 175 30.04 -5.65 -10.12
N GLU A 176 30.08 -6.97 -10.25
CA GLU A 176 31.12 -7.72 -10.95
C GLU A 176 30.51 -8.60 -12.04
N VAL A 177 31.28 -8.83 -13.10
CA VAL A 177 30.94 -9.79 -14.16
C VAL A 177 32.00 -10.90 -14.17
N ASN A 178 31.54 -12.14 -14.15
CA ASN A 178 32.37 -13.34 -14.29
C ASN A 178 31.70 -14.30 -15.29
N GLY A 179 32.28 -14.42 -16.49
CA GLY A 179 31.66 -15.14 -17.60
C GLY A 179 30.30 -14.56 -17.97
N ASN A 180 29.26 -15.39 -17.91
CA ASN A 180 27.86 -15.03 -18.13
C ASN A 180 27.11 -14.57 -16.87
N LEU A 181 27.81 -14.41 -15.74
CA LEU A 181 27.20 -14.12 -14.44
C LEU A 181 27.54 -12.72 -13.96
N VAL A 182 26.50 -11.91 -13.76
CA VAL A 182 26.58 -10.61 -13.08
C VAL A 182 26.26 -10.82 -11.61
N THR A 183 27.08 -10.32 -10.69
CA THR A 183 26.87 -10.43 -9.24
C THR A 183 27.02 -9.08 -8.55
N TRP A 184 26.43 -8.94 -7.36
CA TRP A 184 26.58 -7.74 -6.54
C TRP A 184 26.42 -8.06 -5.04
N HIS A 185 26.88 -7.13 -4.21
CA HIS A 185 26.62 -7.14 -2.78
C HIS A 185 25.27 -6.50 -2.46
N ALA A 186 24.48 -7.19 -1.64
CA ALA A 186 23.17 -6.71 -1.19
C ALA A 186 23.29 -5.44 -0.33
N VAL A 187 22.27 -4.59 -0.45
CA VAL A 187 22.04 -3.46 0.46
C VAL A 187 21.37 -4.02 1.72
N ARG A 188 21.94 -3.73 2.89
CA ARG A 188 21.39 -4.17 4.19
C ARG A 188 20.32 -3.20 4.67
N ASN A 189 19.16 -3.27 4.05
CA ASN A 189 17.99 -2.49 4.42
C ASN A 189 16.73 -3.33 4.15
N GLU A 190 15.89 -3.49 5.18
CA GLU A 190 14.66 -4.29 5.13
C GLU A 190 13.62 -3.75 4.13
N LYS A 191 13.73 -2.48 3.76
CA LYS A 191 12.85 -1.84 2.78
C LYS A 191 13.20 -2.23 1.34
N ILE A 192 14.33 -2.88 1.09
CA ILE A 192 14.72 -3.28 -0.27
C ILE A 192 13.92 -4.52 -0.67
N ILE A 193 13.09 -4.38 -1.71
CA ILE A 193 12.28 -5.47 -2.27
C ILE A 193 12.96 -6.16 -3.45
N GLY A 194 13.95 -5.53 -4.06
CA GLY A 194 14.64 -6.09 -5.22
C GLY A 194 15.75 -5.23 -5.79
N TYR A 195 16.20 -5.62 -6.98
CA TYR A 195 17.27 -5.01 -7.74
C TYR A 195 16.90 -4.98 -9.21
N ARG A 196 17.25 -3.90 -9.93
CA ARG A 196 17.20 -3.86 -11.40
C ARG A 196 18.60 -4.00 -11.96
N VAL A 197 18.71 -4.77 -13.03
CA VAL A 197 19.97 -5.00 -13.75
C VAL A 197 19.89 -4.31 -15.08
N TYR A 198 20.89 -3.48 -15.37
CA TYR A 198 21.00 -2.71 -16.59
C TYR A 198 22.24 -3.09 -17.37
N ARG A 199 22.08 -3.26 -18.68
CA ARG A 199 23.16 -3.45 -19.63
C ARG A 199 23.42 -2.14 -20.36
N GLN A 200 24.69 -1.74 -20.46
CA GLN A 200 25.07 -0.56 -21.22
C GLN A 200 25.22 -0.90 -22.71
N ASN A 201 24.48 -0.19 -23.55
CA ASN A 201 24.55 -0.26 -24.99
C ASN A 201 25.77 0.47 -25.55
N SER A 202 26.14 0.19 -26.80
CA SER A 202 27.29 0.80 -27.48
C SER A 202 27.21 2.33 -27.57
N ASN A 203 26.01 2.91 -27.55
CA ASN A 203 25.77 4.35 -27.53
C ASN A 203 25.85 4.98 -26.11
N GLY A 204 26.21 4.20 -25.10
CA GLY A 204 26.28 4.62 -23.69
C GLY A 204 24.95 4.64 -22.94
N THR A 205 23.82 4.35 -23.61
CA THR A 205 22.51 4.23 -22.94
C THR A 205 22.45 2.94 -22.12
N LYS A 206 21.66 2.92 -21.06
CA LYS A 206 21.47 1.74 -20.20
C LYS A 206 20.07 1.20 -20.40
N GLU A 207 19.98 -0.07 -20.77
CA GLU A 207 18.72 -0.80 -20.95
C GLU A 207 18.51 -1.75 -19.78
N GLN A 208 17.31 -1.77 -19.21
CA GLN A 208 16.98 -2.72 -18.16
C GLN A 208 16.83 -4.13 -18.76
N VAL A 209 17.68 -5.06 -18.34
CA VAL A 209 17.68 -6.44 -18.83
C VAL A 209 17.13 -7.44 -17.81
N GLY A 210 17.07 -7.05 -16.53
CA GLY A 210 16.66 -7.97 -15.48
C GLY A 210 16.09 -7.32 -14.24
N SER A 211 15.41 -8.14 -13.44
CA SER A 211 14.93 -7.81 -12.09
C SER A 211 15.14 -9.01 -11.19
N VAL A 212 15.65 -8.77 -9.99
CA VAL A 212 15.98 -9.85 -9.03
C VAL A 212 15.41 -9.50 -7.66
N SER A 213 14.69 -10.43 -7.04
CA SER A 213 14.08 -10.21 -5.73
C SER A 213 15.15 -9.98 -4.64
N SER A 214 14.79 -9.25 -3.58
CA SER A 214 15.62 -9.17 -2.39
C SER A 214 15.74 -10.52 -1.67
N LEU A 215 14.84 -11.46 -1.93
CA LEU A 215 14.89 -12.84 -1.42
C LEU A 215 15.76 -13.79 -2.26
N ASP A 216 16.04 -13.43 -3.51
CA ASP A 216 16.82 -14.29 -4.42
C ASP A 216 18.33 -14.12 -4.22
N ARG A 217 19.13 -15.00 -4.85
CA ARG A 217 20.58 -14.79 -4.94
C ARG A 217 20.88 -13.51 -5.72
N LYS A 218 21.88 -12.75 -5.28
CA LYS A 218 22.29 -11.46 -5.87
C LYS A 218 23.12 -11.66 -7.12
N ASN A 219 22.49 -12.29 -8.11
CA ASN A 219 23.06 -12.56 -9.40
C ASN A 219 22.03 -12.50 -10.52
N TYR A 220 22.53 -12.32 -11.74
CA TYR A 220 21.75 -12.34 -12.97
C TYR A 220 22.59 -13.00 -14.06
N MET A 221 21.98 -13.89 -14.86
CA MET A 221 22.66 -14.56 -15.96
C MET A 221 22.34 -13.84 -17.28
N ASP A 222 23.39 -13.47 -18.00
CA ASP A 222 23.29 -12.92 -19.35
C ASP A 222 24.36 -13.57 -20.24
N PRO A 223 23.98 -14.32 -21.27
CA PRO A 223 24.93 -14.94 -22.21
C PRO A 223 25.89 -13.93 -22.86
N ASP A 224 25.50 -12.66 -22.97
CA ASP A 224 26.27 -11.61 -23.62
C ASP A 224 27.09 -10.74 -22.64
N SER A 225 27.26 -11.17 -21.37
CA SER A 225 27.84 -10.30 -20.36
C SER A 225 29.34 -10.04 -20.47
N GLU A 226 30.09 -10.89 -21.16
CA GLU A 226 31.55 -10.73 -21.24
C GLU A 226 31.99 -9.48 -22.00
N SER A 227 31.19 -8.98 -22.94
CA SER A 227 31.51 -7.79 -23.75
C SER A 227 30.82 -6.52 -23.25
N SER A 228 29.99 -6.63 -22.21
CA SER A 228 29.06 -5.57 -21.79
C SER A 228 29.41 -5.00 -20.41
N THR A 229 29.10 -3.74 -20.19
CA THR A 229 29.16 -3.11 -18.86
C THR A 229 27.79 -3.18 -18.21
N TYR A 230 27.75 -3.56 -16.93
CA TYR A 230 26.50 -3.65 -16.16
C TYR A 230 26.45 -2.61 -15.06
N SER A 231 25.23 -2.18 -14.76
CA SER A 231 24.90 -1.38 -13.58
C SER A 231 23.72 -2.02 -12.88
N VAL A 232 23.72 -1.94 -11.56
CA VAL A 232 22.64 -2.48 -10.73
C VAL A 232 22.13 -1.37 -9.82
N THR A 233 20.82 -1.27 -9.67
CA THR A 233 20.17 -0.42 -8.66
C THR A 233 19.48 -1.30 -7.63
N SER A 234 19.30 -0.80 -6.42
CA SER A 234 18.36 -1.38 -5.46
C SER A 234 17.00 -0.73 -5.65
N VAL A 235 15.93 -1.48 -5.37
CA VAL A 235 14.54 -1.03 -5.42
C VAL A 235 13.93 -1.16 -4.04
N ASP A 236 13.40 -0.07 -3.49
CA ASP A 236 12.71 -0.09 -2.20
C ASP A 236 11.23 -0.48 -2.33
N MET A 237 10.57 -0.69 -1.20
CA MET A 237 9.15 -1.05 -1.11
C MET A 237 8.19 0.02 -1.65
N TYR A 238 8.69 1.21 -1.98
CA TYR A 238 7.94 2.28 -2.63
C TYR A 238 8.20 2.33 -4.14
N GLY A 239 9.00 1.39 -4.67
CA GLY A 239 9.34 1.32 -6.09
C GLY A 239 10.46 2.28 -6.50
N GLN A 240 11.10 2.97 -5.55
CA GLN A 240 12.18 3.89 -5.88
C GLN A 240 13.49 3.16 -6.12
N GLU A 241 14.20 3.59 -7.16
CA GLU A 241 15.53 3.08 -7.45
C GLU A 241 16.64 3.94 -6.86
N SER A 242 17.68 3.28 -6.38
CA SER A 242 18.94 3.94 -6.03
C SER A 242 19.58 4.60 -7.26
N HIS A 243 20.64 5.38 -7.02
CA HIS A 243 21.58 5.65 -8.10
C HIS A 243 22.22 4.34 -8.60
N PHE A 244 22.77 4.34 -9.82
CA PHE A 244 23.49 3.19 -10.33
C PHE A 244 24.70 2.87 -9.44
N ALA A 245 24.81 1.60 -9.04
CA ALA A 245 26.00 1.11 -8.38
C ALA A 245 27.26 1.37 -9.22
N LYS A 246 28.37 1.69 -8.55
CA LYS A 246 29.66 1.78 -9.21
C LYS A 246 30.06 0.40 -9.73
N TRP A 247 30.25 0.30 -11.04
CA TRP A 247 30.80 -0.90 -11.66
C TRP A 247 32.21 -1.16 -11.11
N SER A 248 32.46 -2.37 -10.64
CA SER A 248 33.73 -2.74 -10.00
C SER A 248 34.70 -3.46 -10.95
N GLY A 249 34.31 -3.68 -12.20
CA GLY A 249 35.13 -4.33 -13.21
C GLY A 249 34.75 -5.78 -13.49
N LYS A 250 35.59 -6.46 -14.28
CA LYS A 250 35.56 -7.92 -14.40
C LYS A 250 36.33 -8.53 -13.24
N SER A 251 35.79 -9.58 -12.64
CA SER A 251 36.47 -10.32 -11.57
C SER A 251 37.55 -11.20 -12.23
N THR A 252 38.81 -10.79 -12.16
CA THR A 252 39.93 -11.68 -12.49
C THR A 252 40.16 -12.61 -11.31
N ARG A 253 39.82 -13.90 -11.47
CA ARG A 253 40.40 -14.94 -10.62
C ARG A 253 41.91 -15.01 -10.83
#